data_AF-A0AA88IHT4-F1
#
_entry.id   AF-A0AA88IHT4-F1
#
_cell.length_a   1.000
_cell.length_b   1.000
_cell.length_c   1.000
_cell.angle_alpha   90.00
_cell.angle_beta   90.00
_cell.angle_gamma   90.00
#
_symmetry.space_group_name_H-M   'P 1'
#
loop_
_entity.id
_entity.type
_entity.pdbx_description
1 polymer ?
#
loop_
_entity_poly.entity_id
_entity_poly.type
_entity_poly.pdbx_seq_one_letter_code
_entity_poly.pdbx_strand_id
1 'polypeptide(L)'
;MYLEITEYIYVNHEMKRPEKKVIIFRMRTGHGKTKKMLKRWNMTDSSDCNVCGVEENLQHIIMECKKYETATSRLKEQVENRGIQFRIKELLGKAAKNKQRETVKYLGQCVKDTGLIDAL
;
A
#
# COMPACT_ATOMS: atom_id res chain seq x y z
N MET A 1 -0.14 -50.83 -2.98
CA MET A 1 -1.01 -49.94 -3.79
C MET A 1 -1.53 -48.82 -2.90
N TYR A 2 -0.70 -47.81 -2.64
CA TYR A 2 -1.07 -46.45 -2.25
C TYR A 2 0.15 -45.61 -2.62
N LEU A 3 0.19 -45.23 -3.90
CA LEU A 3 1.18 -44.32 -4.45
C LEU A 3 0.87 -42.90 -3.97
N GLU A 4 1.92 -42.21 -3.53
CA GLU A 4 2.23 -40.85 -3.99
C GLU A 4 1.18 -39.74 -3.80
N ILE A 5 0.97 -39.29 -2.56
CA ILE A 5 0.29 -37.98 -2.33
C ILE A 5 1.12 -37.03 -1.46
N THR A 6 2.18 -37.49 -0.80
CA THR A 6 3.00 -36.64 0.08
C THR A 6 4.10 -35.86 -0.63
N GLU A 7 4.43 -36.19 -1.89
CA GLU A 7 5.55 -35.58 -2.63
C GLU A 7 5.14 -34.62 -3.76
N TYR A 8 3.85 -34.51 -4.04
CA TYR A 8 3.35 -33.56 -5.04
C TYR A 8 2.99 -32.24 -4.36
N ILE A 9 3.71 -31.16 -4.74
CA ILE A 9 3.48 -29.75 -4.38
C ILE A 9 4.21 -29.22 -3.11
N TYR A 10 5.34 -29.82 -2.71
CA TYR A 10 6.45 -29.05 -2.09
C TYR A 10 7.50 -28.72 -3.15
N VAL A 11 7.07 -28.11 -4.27
CA VAL A 11 8.02 -27.48 -5.16
C VAL A 11 8.52 -26.24 -4.45
N ASN A 12 9.79 -26.29 -4.03
CA ASN A 12 10.64 -25.20 -3.55
C ASN A 12 10.74 -24.06 -4.57
N HIS A 13 9.62 -23.43 -4.89
CA HIS A 13 9.63 -22.10 -5.46
C HIS A 13 9.58 -21.19 -4.24
N GLU A 14 10.70 -20.54 -3.90
CA GLU A 14 10.67 -19.36 -3.04
C GLU A 14 9.57 -18.45 -3.61
N MET A 15 8.41 -18.40 -2.94
CA MET A 15 7.30 -17.55 -3.33
C MET A 15 7.68 -16.12 -2.98
N LYS A 16 8.63 -15.55 -3.71
CA LYS A 16 8.91 -14.11 -3.73
C LYS A 16 7.75 -13.43 -4.46
N ARG A 17 6.55 -13.45 -3.85
CA ARG A 17 5.48 -12.55 -4.28
C ARG A 17 6.08 -11.15 -4.25
N PRO A 18 6.04 -10.39 -5.36
CA PRO A 18 6.67 -9.08 -5.38
C PRO A 18 6.03 -8.26 -4.26
N GLU A 19 6.82 -7.95 -3.23
CA GLU A 19 6.40 -7.24 -2.02
C GLU A 19 5.46 -6.06 -2.35
N LYS A 20 5.81 -5.34 -3.41
CA LYS A 20 5.09 -4.18 -3.95
C LYS A 20 3.67 -4.51 -4.45
N LYS A 21 3.44 -5.67 -5.07
CA LYS A 21 2.09 -6.10 -5.50
C LYS A 21 1.20 -6.42 -4.29
N VAL A 22 1.77 -7.05 -3.27
CA VAL A 22 1.07 -7.36 -2.01
C VAL A 22 0.68 -6.07 -1.30
N ILE A 23 1.59 -5.10 -1.24
CA ILE A 23 1.33 -3.75 -0.68
C ILE A 23 0.10 -3.11 -1.33
N ILE A 24 0.05 -3.05 -2.67
CA ILE A 24 -1.07 -2.44 -3.38
C ILE A 24 -2.37 -3.18 -3.17
N PHE A 25 -2.33 -4.51 -3.16
CA PHE A 25 -3.51 -5.33 -2.86
C PHE A 25 -4.05 -5.05 -1.46
N ARG A 26 -3.17 -4.98 -0.44
CA ARG A 26 -3.54 -4.62 0.93
C ARG A 26 -4.17 -3.24 0.98
N MET A 27 -3.63 -2.25 0.27
CA MET A 27 -4.22 -0.92 0.18
C MET A 27 -5.62 -0.92 -0.45
N ARG A 28 -5.82 -1.64 -1.56
CA ARG A 28 -7.14 -1.74 -2.21
C ARG A 28 -8.20 -2.40 -1.33
N THR A 29 -7.78 -3.39 -0.54
CA THR A 29 -8.67 -4.17 0.32
C THR A 29 -8.80 -3.58 1.72
N GLY A 30 -8.17 -2.44 1.99
CA GLY A 30 -8.24 -1.75 3.28
C GLY A 30 -7.32 -2.32 4.37
N HIS A 31 -6.48 -3.32 4.08
CA HIS A 31 -5.59 -3.98 5.06
C HIS A 31 -4.29 -3.20 5.35
N GLY A 32 -4.38 -1.87 5.42
CA GLY A 32 -3.30 -0.98 5.87
C GLY A 32 -3.45 -0.61 7.33
N LYS A 33 -2.35 -0.31 8.01
CA LYS A 33 -2.30 0.13 9.43
C LYS A 33 -2.78 1.58 9.63
N THR A 34 -3.88 1.96 8.99
CA THR A 34 -4.54 3.25 9.22
C THR A 34 -5.23 3.22 10.58
N LYS A 35 -5.28 4.33 11.32
CA LYS A 35 -6.03 4.38 12.58
C LYS A 35 -7.52 4.11 12.40
N LYS A 36 -8.12 4.48 11.26
CA LYS A 36 -9.50 4.05 10.93
C LYS A 36 -9.66 2.53 10.99
N MET A 37 -8.72 1.78 10.41
CA MET A 37 -8.75 0.31 10.44
C MET A 37 -8.42 -0.23 11.83
N LEU A 38 -7.39 0.32 12.49
CA LEU A 38 -7.01 -0.10 13.84
C LEU A 38 -8.16 0.12 14.83
N LYS A 39 -8.91 1.23 14.71
CA LYS A 39 -10.09 1.50 15.53
C LYS A 39 -11.20 0.48 15.28
N ARG A 40 -11.43 0.11 14.02
CA ARG A 40 -12.38 -0.96 13.65
C ARG A 40 -11.99 -2.31 14.25
N TRP A 41 -10.71 -2.57 14.46
CA TRP A 41 -10.19 -3.77 15.11
C TRP A 41 -10.00 -3.63 16.63
N ASN A 42 -10.49 -2.53 17.23
CA ASN A 42 -10.30 -2.23 18.66
C ASN A 42 -8.82 -2.21 19.10
N MET A 43 -7.90 -1.85 18.20
CA MET A 43 -6.46 -1.74 18.45
C MET A 43 -6.01 -0.31 18.77
N THR A 44 -6.91 0.67 18.70
CA THR A 44 -6.67 2.07 19.10
C THR A 44 -7.96 2.74 19.52
N ASP A 45 -7.87 3.80 20.33
CA ASP A 45 -9.03 4.50 20.87
C ASP A 45 -9.60 5.57 19.93
N SER A 46 -8.83 6.05 18.95
CA SER A 46 -9.27 7.08 18.00
C SER A 46 -8.86 6.74 16.57
N SER A 47 -9.76 7.02 15.63
CA SER A 47 -9.50 6.94 14.19
C SER A 47 -8.71 8.13 13.65
N ASP A 48 -8.45 9.16 14.45
CA ASP A 48 -7.99 10.45 13.96
C ASP A 48 -6.46 10.54 13.92
N CYS A 49 -5.94 11.19 12.89
CA CYS A 49 -4.52 11.47 12.77
C CYS A 49 -4.06 12.37 13.91
N ASN A 50 -2.99 11.97 14.62
CA ASN A 50 -2.43 12.74 15.73
C ASN A 50 -1.93 14.14 15.34
N VAL A 51 -1.62 14.34 14.05
CA VAL A 51 -1.07 15.62 13.54
C VAL A 51 -2.14 16.48 12.89
N CYS A 52 -3.08 15.86 12.17
CA CYS A 52 -4.06 16.60 11.38
C CYS A 52 -5.42 16.75 12.06
N GLY A 53 -5.72 15.94 13.08
CA GLY A 53 -7.01 15.98 13.81
C GLY A 53 -8.22 15.52 12.99
N VAL A 54 -8.00 14.89 11.83
CA VAL A 54 -9.06 14.33 10.96
C VAL A 54 -8.92 12.81 10.89
N GLU A 55 -9.98 12.12 10.47
CA GLU A 55 -9.99 10.68 10.32
C GLU A 55 -8.81 10.19 9.45
N GLU A 56 -7.94 9.36 10.02
CA GLU A 56 -6.76 8.82 9.33
C GLU A 56 -7.17 7.60 8.51
N ASN A 57 -7.42 7.85 7.23
CA ASN A 57 -7.63 6.82 6.22
C ASN A 57 -6.50 6.83 5.16
N LEU A 58 -6.57 5.92 4.21
CA LEU A 58 -5.53 5.77 3.18
C LEU A 58 -5.35 7.03 2.31
N GLN A 59 -6.45 7.67 1.94
CA GLN A 59 -6.40 8.91 1.15
C GLN A 59 -5.71 10.01 1.96
N HIS A 60 -6.09 10.18 3.23
CA HIS A 60 -5.45 11.13 4.12
C HIS A 60 -3.94 10.92 4.15
N ILE A 61 -3.48 9.69 4.44
CA ILE A 61 -2.05 9.40 4.56
C ILE A 61 -1.28 9.64 3.26
N ILE A 62 -1.83 9.23 2.11
CA ILE A 62 -1.12 9.30 0.81
C ILE A 62 -1.18 10.69 0.18
N MET A 63 -2.21 11.49 0.48
CA MET A 63 -2.50 12.71 -0.30
C MET A 63 -2.56 13.99 0.53
N GLU A 64 -2.81 13.93 1.84
CA GLU A 64 -3.21 15.11 2.63
C GLU A 64 -2.46 15.24 3.97
N CYS A 65 -1.83 14.17 4.46
CA CYS A 65 -1.31 14.12 5.82
C CYS A 65 0.01 14.89 5.96
N LYS A 66 -0.02 15.95 6.79
CA LYS A 66 1.15 16.77 7.13
C LYS A 66 2.31 15.95 7.71
N LYS A 67 2.00 14.91 8.49
CA LYS A 67 3.01 13.98 9.04
C LYS A 67 3.87 13.33 7.95
N TYR A 68 3.29 13.09 6.79
CA TYR A 68 3.90 12.35 5.68
C TYR A 68 4.13 13.23 4.45
N GLU A 69 4.11 14.56 4.60
CA GLU A 69 4.20 15.52 3.52
C GLU A 69 5.43 15.31 2.63
N THR A 70 6.59 15.03 3.23
CA THR A 70 7.82 14.77 2.46
C THR A 70 7.70 13.55 1.56
N ALA A 71 7.14 12.44 2.06
CA ALA A 71 7.00 11.20 1.30
C ALA A 71 5.93 11.34 0.20
N THR A 72 4.82 12.01 0.52
CA THR A 72 3.68 12.23 -0.39
C THR A 72 4.01 13.25 -1.48
N SER A 73 4.75 14.30 -1.17
CA SER A 73 5.25 15.28 -2.16
C SER A 73 6.19 14.62 -3.16
N ARG A 74 7.11 13.77 -2.68
CA ARG A 74 7.99 12.97 -3.54
C ARG A 74 7.19 12.02 -4.43
N LEU A 75 6.18 11.33 -3.88
CA LEU A 75 5.30 10.47 -4.67
C LEU A 75 4.60 11.27 -5.76
N LYS A 76 4.02 12.43 -5.41
CA LYS A 76 3.31 13.32 -6.33
C LYS A 76 4.20 13.72 -7.51
N GLU A 77 5.39 14.24 -7.22
CA GLU A 77 6.36 14.63 -8.25
C GLU A 77 6.73 13.45 -9.16
N GLN A 78 7.01 12.28 -8.59
CA GLN A 78 7.39 11.08 -9.34
C GLN A 78 6.28 10.59 -10.30
N VAL A 79 5.02 10.68 -9.90
CA VAL A 79 3.90 10.23 -10.74
C VAL A 79 3.50 11.28 -11.77
N GLU A 80 3.51 12.56 -11.41
CA GLU A 80 3.19 13.67 -12.31
C GLU A 80 4.24 13.81 -13.42
N ASN A 81 5.53 13.63 -13.11
CA ASN A 81 6.63 13.59 -14.10
C ASN A 81 6.49 12.43 -15.11
N ARG A 82 5.65 11.44 -14.81
CA ARG A 82 5.31 10.33 -15.72
C ARG A 82 3.95 10.52 -16.40
N GLY A 83 3.31 11.67 -16.23
CA GLY A 83 1.97 11.96 -16.74
C GLY A 83 0.90 11.04 -16.15
N ILE A 84 1.01 10.69 -14.87
CA ILE A 84 0.00 9.97 -14.09
C ILE A 84 -0.66 11.01 -13.19
N GLN A 85 -1.99 11.04 -13.14
CA GLN A 85 -2.69 11.97 -12.25
C GLN A 85 -2.49 11.55 -10.79
N PHE A 86 -2.15 12.49 -9.91
CA PHE A 86 -2.04 12.27 -8.48
C PHE A 86 -3.44 12.15 -7.84
N ARG A 87 -4.08 11.00 -8.05
CA ARG A 87 -5.41 10.65 -7.53
C ARG A 87 -5.40 9.23 -7.00
N ILE A 88 -6.08 8.99 -5.88
CA ILE A 88 -6.06 7.68 -5.21
C ILE A 88 -6.47 6.53 -6.13
N LYS A 89 -7.45 6.73 -7.03
CA LYS A 89 -7.92 5.71 -7.99
C LYS A 89 -6.83 5.33 -9.00
N GLU A 90 -6.06 6.31 -9.47
CA GLU A 90 -4.96 6.08 -10.43
C GLU A 90 -3.81 5.36 -9.75
N LEU A 91 -3.40 5.86 -8.57
CA LEU A 91 -2.33 5.29 -7.75
C LEU A 91 -2.62 3.85 -7.33
N LEU A 92 -3.87 3.56 -6.96
CA LEU A 92 -4.25 2.22 -6.52
C LEU A 92 -4.50 1.27 -7.67
N GLY A 93 -4.55 1.65 -8.95
CA GLY A 93 -4.68 0.64 -10.00
C GLY A 93 -5.37 0.99 -11.30
N LYS A 94 -5.89 2.21 -11.45
CA LYS A 94 -6.48 2.66 -12.72
C LYS A 94 -5.49 3.31 -13.68
N ALA A 95 -4.23 3.48 -13.27
CA ALA A 95 -3.18 3.92 -14.18
C ALA A 95 -3.08 3.02 -15.42
N ALA A 96 -2.72 3.62 -16.56
CA ALA A 96 -2.49 2.91 -17.82
C ALA A 96 -1.53 1.72 -17.62
N LYS A 97 -1.78 0.60 -18.32
CA LYS A 97 -1.01 -0.66 -18.16
C LYS A 97 0.51 -0.45 -18.25
N ASN A 98 0.96 0.41 -19.16
CA ASN A 98 2.38 0.74 -19.36
C ASN A 98 2.99 1.60 -18.24
N LYS A 99 2.18 2.22 -17.38
CA LYS A 99 2.59 3.07 -16.25
C LYS A 99 2.37 2.41 -14.89
N GLN A 100 1.73 1.23 -14.87
CA GLN A 100 1.34 0.55 -13.65
C GLN A 100 2.57 0.10 -12.85
N ARG A 101 3.64 -0.36 -13.52
CA ARG A 101 4.87 -0.80 -12.85
C ARG A 101 5.53 0.35 -12.10
N GLU A 102 5.63 1.53 -12.70
CA GLU A 102 6.16 2.73 -12.07
C GLU A 102 5.28 3.20 -10.93
N THR A 103 3.96 3.24 -11.15
CA THR A 103 2.98 3.60 -10.11
C THR A 103 3.15 2.73 -8.86
N VAL A 104 3.23 1.40 -9.06
CA VAL A 104 3.45 0.43 -7.97
C VAL A 104 4.82 0.61 -7.31
N LYS A 105 5.86 0.98 -8.07
CA LYS A 105 7.19 1.27 -7.53
C LYS A 105 7.17 2.49 -6.60
N TYR A 106 6.66 3.63 -7.08
CA TYR A 106 6.67 4.88 -6.33
C TYR A 106 5.72 4.83 -5.13
N LEU A 107 4.50 4.32 -5.33
CA LEU A 107 3.54 4.16 -4.24
C LEU A 107 4.05 3.17 -3.19
N GLY A 108 4.66 2.06 -3.61
CA GLY A 108 5.25 1.09 -2.69
C GLY A 108 6.33 1.71 -1.80
N GLN A 109 7.16 2.62 -2.34
CA GLN A 109 8.15 3.35 -1.54
C GLN A 109 7.46 4.30 -0.55
N CYS A 110 6.53 5.13 -1.01
CA CYS A 110 5.80 6.06 -0.15
C CYS A 110 5.11 5.35 1.02
N VAL A 111 4.49 4.20 0.76
CA VAL A 111 3.83 3.38 1.78
C VAL A 111 4.81 2.88 2.83
N LYS A 112 6.01 2.43 2.43
CA LYS A 112 7.06 2.02 3.37
C LYS A 112 7.48 3.18 4.26
N ASP A 113 7.69 4.35 3.67
CA ASP A 113 8.12 5.55 4.40
C ASP A 113 7.06 6.00 5.43
N THR A 114 5.78 5.70 5.20
CA THR A 114 4.68 6.05 6.12
C THR A 114 4.46 5.04 7.25
N GLY A 115 5.07 3.85 7.18
CA GLY A 115 4.83 2.74 8.13
C GLY A 115 3.45 2.08 8.00
N LEU A 116 2.75 2.33 6.89
CA LEU A 116 1.39 1.80 6.65
C LEU A 116 1.34 0.27 6.51
N ILE A 117 2.47 -0.34 6.19
CA ILE A 117 2.67 -1.79 6.06
C ILE A 117 4.03 -2.11 6.68
N ASP A 118 4.10 -3.15 7.51
CA ASP A 118 5.37 -3.66 7.99
C ASP A 118 6.21 -4.12 6.78
N ALA A 119 7.48 -3.72 6.72
CA ALA A 119 8.40 -4.26 5.73
C ALA A 119 8.32 -5.79 5.80
N LEU A 120 8.01 -6.44 4.67
CA LEU A 120 8.02 -7.89 4.56
C LEU A 120 9.46 -8.40 4.62
#